data_AF-A0A8S4D4N0-F1
#
_entry.id   AF-A0A8S4D4N0-F1
#
_cell.length_a   1.000
_cell.length_b   1.000
_cell.length_c   1.000
_cell.angle_alpha   90.00
_cell.angle_beta   90.00
_cell.angle_gamma   90.00
#
_symmetry.space_group_name_H-M   'P 1'
#
loop_
_entity.id
_entity.type
_entity.pdbx_description
1 polymer ?
#
loop_
_entity_poly.entity_id
_entity_poly.type
_entity_poly.pdbx_seq_one_letter_code
_entity_poly.pdbx_strand_id
1 'polypeptide(L)'
;MSETATTSASKTKTGTFSEGPSDYGTEDFDTDRWSNHITYHQLVVSSCISITQLWWHPYLDDLSRHVPFLVLYLVFSVLVAFPLFYLELAVGAVTRKNLVQCWDISPLARGTSFASLCICLLTAMPLSLVAAYSLHYLVHSCHHFLPWLHYTDA
;
A
#
# COMPACT_ATOMS: atom_id res chain seq x y z
N MET A 1 -8.59 -31.96 -48.73
CA MET A 1 -8.97 -32.86 -47.61
C MET A 1 -9.27 -31.97 -46.42
N SER A 2 -10.57 -31.89 -46.08
CA SER A 2 -11.24 -31.40 -44.84
C SER A 2 -10.88 -29.98 -44.33
N GLU A 3 -11.76 -28.95 -44.33
CA GLU A 3 -12.93 -28.72 -43.42
C GLU A 3 -12.59 -29.02 -41.94
N THR A 4 -12.82 -28.18 -40.92
CA THR A 4 -13.95 -27.27 -40.67
C THR A 4 -13.62 -26.23 -39.57
N ALA A 5 -14.48 -25.20 -39.51
CA ALA A 5 -14.49 -23.98 -38.72
C ALA A 5 -14.65 -24.08 -37.18
N THR A 6 -14.73 -22.89 -36.56
CA THR A 6 -15.38 -22.51 -35.27
C THR A 6 -14.57 -22.78 -33.99
N THR A 7 -14.62 -22.02 -32.90
CA THR A 7 -15.27 -20.77 -32.48
C THR A 7 -14.78 -20.50 -31.05
N SER A 8 -14.76 -19.23 -30.66
CA SER A 8 -14.81 -18.62 -29.31
C SER A 8 -14.56 -19.47 -28.04
N ALA A 9 -13.88 -18.85 -27.05
CA ALA A 9 -14.53 -18.39 -25.81
C ALA A 9 -13.50 -17.95 -24.76
N SER A 10 -13.66 -16.71 -24.29
CA SER A 10 -13.16 -16.25 -22.99
C SER A 10 -13.57 -17.20 -21.87
N LYS A 11 -12.69 -17.40 -20.88
CA LYS A 11 -13.16 -17.81 -19.56
C LYS A 11 -12.34 -17.20 -18.43
N THR A 12 -12.79 -16.03 -18.02
CA THR A 12 -12.79 -15.57 -16.63
C THR A 12 -13.27 -16.71 -15.73
N LYS A 13 -12.51 -17.05 -14.69
CA LYS A 13 -13.01 -17.86 -13.57
C LYS A 13 -12.79 -17.10 -12.26
N THR A 14 -13.87 -16.43 -11.88
CA THR A 14 -14.27 -16.06 -10.53
C THR A 14 -14.20 -17.27 -9.59
N GLY A 15 -13.85 -17.02 -8.34
CA GLY A 15 -13.27 -17.98 -7.41
C GLY A 15 -14.15 -19.12 -6.89
N THR A 16 -13.49 -20.01 -6.14
CA THR A 16 -14.13 -20.94 -5.20
C THR A 16 -13.11 -21.26 -4.11
N PHE A 17 -13.44 -20.89 -2.87
CA PHE A 17 -12.76 -21.36 -1.66
C PHE A 17 -13.12 -22.84 -1.45
N SER A 18 -12.13 -23.71 -1.40
CA SER A 18 -12.29 -25.10 -0.94
C SER A 18 -11.01 -25.50 -0.20
N GLU A 19 -11.09 -25.61 1.12
CA GLU A 19 -10.10 -26.30 1.94
C GLU A 19 -10.10 -27.81 1.61
N GLY A 20 -8.90 -28.38 1.47
CA GLY A 20 -8.59 -29.79 1.21
C GLY A 20 -7.06 -29.98 1.24
N PRO A 21 -6.54 -31.16 1.63
CA PRO A 21 -5.56 -31.33 2.71
C PRO A 21 -4.12 -30.95 2.35
N SER A 22 -3.39 -30.55 3.39
CA SER A 22 -1.96 -30.23 3.43
C SER A 22 -1.09 -31.34 2.84
N ASP A 23 -0.59 -31.13 1.63
CA ASP A 23 0.55 -31.85 1.08
C ASP A 23 1.83 -31.05 1.38
N TYR A 24 2.68 -31.62 2.22
CA TYR A 24 4.02 -31.13 2.52
C TYR A 24 4.92 -31.42 1.31
N GLY A 25 4.66 -30.72 0.21
CA GLY A 25 5.57 -30.65 -0.94
C GLY A 25 6.75 -29.75 -0.59
N THR A 26 7.96 -30.23 -0.80
CA THR A 26 9.18 -29.41 -0.75
C THR A 26 9.09 -28.42 -1.92
N GLU A 27 8.43 -27.28 -1.72
CA GLU A 27 8.41 -26.20 -2.69
C GLU A 27 9.84 -25.66 -2.80
N ASP A 28 10.42 -25.82 -3.98
CA ASP A 28 11.69 -25.20 -4.34
C ASP A 28 11.61 -23.71 -3.99
N PHE A 29 12.43 -23.28 -3.04
CA PHE A 29 12.62 -21.88 -2.63
C PHE A 29 13.26 -21.03 -3.75
N ASP A 30 12.96 -21.29 -5.02
CA ASP A 30 13.17 -20.32 -6.10
C ASP A 30 12.07 -19.26 -5.95
N THR A 31 12.33 -18.43 -4.95
CA THR A 31 11.53 -17.34 -4.44
C THR A 31 10.98 -16.53 -5.61
N ASP A 32 9.65 -16.41 -5.67
CA ASP A 32 8.88 -15.59 -6.61
C ASP A 32 9.59 -14.29 -7.00
N ARG A 33 10.43 -14.38 -8.05
CA ARG A 33 11.17 -13.23 -8.55
C ARG A 33 10.20 -12.47 -9.43
N TRP A 34 9.84 -11.26 -9.01
CA TRP A 34 9.03 -10.34 -9.81
C TRP A 34 9.71 -10.16 -11.18
N SER A 35 9.17 -10.84 -12.19
CA SER A 35 9.74 -10.88 -13.55
C SER A 35 9.77 -9.48 -14.20
N ASN A 36 8.90 -8.57 -13.73
CA ASN A 36 8.76 -7.23 -14.27
C ASN A 36 9.30 -6.15 -13.32
N HIS A 37 10.37 -5.47 -13.74
CA HIS A 37 10.93 -4.29 -13.06
C HIS A 37 9.92 -3.16 -12.86
N ILE A 38 8.97 -3.02 -13.79
CA ILE A 38 7.93 -1.98 -13.75
C ILE A 38 7.00 -2.18 -12.55
N THR A 39 6.59 -3.42 -12.28
CA THR A 39 5.69 -3.73 -11.18
C THR A 39 6.37 -3.51 -9.84
N TYR A 40 7.67 -3.83 -9.74
CA TYR A 40 8.47 -3.49 -8.57
C TYR A 40 8.48 -1.97 -8.31
N HIS A 41 8.81 -1.15 -9.31
CA HIS A 41 8.79 0.31 -9.15
C HIS A 41 7.39 0.83 -8.79
N GLN A 42 6.33 0.27 -9.37
CA GLN A 42 4.96 0.66 -9.07
C GLN A 42 4.59 0.40 -7.61
N LEU A 43 4.98 -0.75 -7.05
CA LEU A 43 4.76 -1.08 -5.65
C LEU A 43 5.54 -0.14 -4.72
N VAL A 44 6.79 0.15 -5.07
CA VAL A 44 7.66 1.06 -4.33
C VAL A 44 7.05 2.47 -4.31
N VAL A 45 6.65 3.02 -5.46
CA VAL A 45 6.04 4.35 -5.57
C VAL A 45 4.72 4.44 -4.82
N SER A 46 3.88 3.40 -4.91
CA SER A 46 2.63 3.32 -4.15
C SER A 46 2.86 3.30 -2.64
N SER A 47 3.98 2.76 -2.17
CA SER A 47 4.33 2.75 -0.75
C SER A 47 4.84 4.12 -0.27
N CYS A 48 5.45 4.92 -1.15
CA CYS A 48 5.94 6.26 -0.82
C CYS A 48 4.81 7.30 -0.67
N ILE A 49 3.69 7.10 -1.36
CA ILE A 49 2.58 8.05 -1.41
C ILE A 49 1.45 7.55 -0.51
N SER A 50 1.37 8.06 0.72
CA SER A 50 0.25 7.77 1.62
C SER A 50 -0.83 8.85 1.53
N ILE A 51 -2.09 8.45 1.46
CA ILE A 51 -3.25 9.37 1.43
C ILE A 51 -3.31 10.30 2.66
N THR A 52 -2.68 9.88 3.76
CA THR A 52 -2.53 10.66 4.99
C THR A 52 -1.69 11.92 4.82
N GLN A 53 -0.76 11.95 3.85
CA GLN A 53 0.08 13.12 3.60
C GLN A 53 -0.72 14.30 3.02
N LEU A 54 -1.82 14.00 2.32
CA LEU A 54 -2.65 15.01 1.66
C LEU A 54 -3.65 15.65 2.62
N TRP A 55 -4.06 14.95 3.69
CA TRP A 55 -5.10 15.44 4.62
C TRP A 55 -4.57 16.43 5.67
N TRP A 56 -3.27 16.48 5.90
CA TRP A 56 -2.65 17.45 6.80
C TRP A 56 -2.47 18.84 6.15
N HIS A 57 -2.25 18.87 4.83
CA HIS A 57 -1.99 20.11 4.11
C HIS A 57 -3.17 21.09 3.90
N PRO A 58 -4.47 20.69 3.90
CA PRO A 58 -5.57 21.56 3.49
C PRO A 58 -5.96 22.60 4.55
N TYR A 59 -5.40 22.55 5.77
CA TYR A 59 -5.72 23.50 6.87
C TYR A 59 -4.76 24.70 6.97
N LEU A 60 -3.90 24.88 5.98
CA LEU A 60 -2.84 25.89 5.95
C LEU A 60 -3.24 26.98 4.92
N ASP A 61 -4.13 27.88 5.33
CA ASP A 61 -4.79 28.86 4.45
C ASP A 61 -3.92 30.06 4.00
N ASP A 62 -2.64 30.17 4.40
CA ASP A 62 -1.76 31.29 4.03
C ASP A 62 -0.61 30.87 3.09
N LEU A 63 -0.87 30.79 1.79
CA LEU A 63 0.09 30.32 0.77
C LEU A 63 1.49 30.96 0.92
N SER A 64 1.55 32.27 1.15
CA SER A 64 2.81 33.04 1.29
C SER A 64 3.63 32.69 2.54
N ARG A 65 2.97 32.21 3.61
CA ARG A 65 3.63 31.84 4.88
C ARG A 65 4.07 30.37 4.89
N HIS A 66 3.48 29.54 4.02
CA HIS A 66 3.72 28.09 4.00
C HIS A 66 4.80 27.65 3.00
N VAL A 67 5.09 28.43 1.95
CA VAL A 67 6.20 28.18 1.01
C VAL A 67 7.54 27.85 1.71
N PRO A 68 8.02 28.63 2.72
CA PRO A 68 9.29 28.30 3.37
C PRO A 68 9.26 26.98 4.16
N PHE A 69 8.12 26.63 4.75
CA PHE A 69 7.95 25.34 5.45
C PHE A 69 7.92 24.17 4.46
N LEU A 70 7.24 24.32 3.33
CA LEU A 70 7.18 23.31 2.27
C LEU A 70 8.55 23.07 1.63
N VAL A 71 9.32 24.14 1.38
CA VAL A 71 10.69 24.05 0.86
C VAL A 71 11.59 23.33 1.85
N LEU A 72 11.50 23.65 3.15
CA LEU A 72 12.26 22.96 4.19
C LEU A 72 11.91 21.47 4.23
N TYR A 73 10.62 21.13 4.18
CA TYR A 73 10.15 19.75 4.13
C TYR A 73 10.71 18.99 2.91
N LEU A 74 10.71 19.62 1.72
CA LEU A 74 11.26 19.01 0.51
C LEU A 74 12.78 18.77 0.63
N VAL A 75 13.52 19.75 1.14
CA VAL A 75 14.98 19.66 1.32
C VAL A 75 15.33 18.55 2.32
N PHE A 76 14.69 18.51 3.49
CA PHE A 76 14.91 17.44 4.45
C PHE A 76 14.47 16.07 3.92
N SER A 77 13.40 16.02 3.12
CA SER A 77 12.97 14.78 2.48
C SER A 77 14.04 14.24 1.54
N VAL A 78 14.60 15.07 0.66
CA VAL A 78 15.66 14.65 -0.26
C VAL A 78 16.96 14.31 0.47
N LEU A 79 17.33 15.08 1.49
CA LEU A 79 18.60 14.86 2.21
C LEU A 79 18.56 13.71 3.22
N VAL A 80 17.40 13.40 3.79
CA VAL A 80 17.29 12.44 4.90
C VAL A 80 16.37 11.28 4.52
N ALA A 81 15.15 11.56 4.03
CA ALA A 81 14.18 10.50 3.74
C ALA A 81 14.58 9.62 2.55
N PHE A 82 15.04 10.21 1.43
CA PHE A 82 15.52 9.45 0.27
C PHE A 82 16.70 8.51 0.59
N PRO A 83 17.79 8.95 1.27
CA PRO A 83 18.89 8.05 1.60
C PRO A 83 18.49 6.98 2.64
N LEU A 84 17.64 7.30 3.62
CA LEU A 84 17.10 6.30 4.55
C LEU A 84 16.25 5.25 3.82
N PHE A 85 15.41 5.68 2.88
CA PHE A 85 14.60 4.79 2.08
C PHE A 85 15.46 3.86 1.21
N TYR A 86 16.52 4.40 0.60
CA TYR A 86 17.45 3.60 -0.18
C TYR A 86 18.20 2.57 0.70
N LEU A 87 18.60 2.95 1.92
CA LEU A 87 19.22 2.03 2.87
C LEU A 87 18.27 0.90 3.27
N GLU A 88 17.00 1.20 3.53
CA GLU A 88 15.99 0.18 3.85
C GLU A 88 15.81 -0.81 2.69
N LEU A 89 15.72 -0.31 1.45
CA LEU A 89 15.65 -1.16 0.25
C LEU A 89 16.90 -2.01 0.05
N ALA A 90 18.09 -1.44 0.28
CA ALA A 90 19.35 -2.16 0.16
C ALA A 90 19.46 -3.28 1.21
N VAL A 91 19.07 -3.00 2.45
CA VAL A 91 19.02 -4.01 3.54
C VAL A 91 18.03 -5.12 3.22
N GLY A 92 16.85 -4.77 2.68
CA GLY A 92 15.87 -5.74 2.22
C GLY A 92 16.38 -6.64 1.10
N ALA A 93 17.12 -6.07 0.14
CA ALA A 93 17.71 -6.82 -0.97
C ALA A 93 18.84 -7.77 -0.52
N VAL A 94 19.66 -7.37 0.46
CA VAL A 94 20.76 -8.19 0.97
C VAL A 94 20.26 -9.32 1.86
N THR A 95 19.29 -9.03 2.73
CA THR A 95 18.88 -9.97 3.78
C THR A 95 17.93 -11.02 3.23
N ARG A 96 17.07 -10.69 2.25
CA ARG A 96 16.04 -11.58 1.68
C ARG A 96 15.23 -12.36 2.74
N LYS A 97 15.08 -11.76 3.92
CA LYS A 97 14.34 -12.30 5.07
C LYS A 97 13.27 -11.29 5.46
N ASN A 98 12.25 -11.77 6.15
CA ASN A 98 11.18 -10.94 6.67
C ASN A 98 11.71 -9.85 7.61
N LEU A 99 10.99 -8.72 7.69
CA LEU A 99 11.35 -7.53 8.48
C LEU A 99 11.78 -7.85 9.92
N VAL A 100 11.16 -8.84 10.56
CA VAL A 100 11.48 -9.27 11.93
C VAL A 100 12.76 -10.13 12.01
N GLN A 101 13.04 -10.92 10.97
CA GLN A 101 14.18 -11.83 10.89
C GLN A 101 15.46 -11.16 10.33
N CYS A 102 15.35 -9.93 9.84
CA CYS A 102 16.46 -9.16 9.29
C CYS A 102 17.49 -8.72 10.35
N TRP A 103 17.09 -8.60 11.61
CA TRP A 103 17.93 -8.04 12.67
C TRP A 103 18.76 -9.06 13.46
N ASP A 104 18.89 -10.30 12.99
CA ASP A 104 19.80 -11.29 13.59
C ASP A 104 21.29 -10.89 13.48
N ILE A 105 21.61 -9.86 12.70
CA ILE A 105 22.95 -9.30 12.53
C ILE A 105 23.37 -8.42 13.72
N SER A 106 22.41 -7.84 14.45
CA SER A 106 22.70 -7.06 15.67
C SER A 106 21.52 -7.12 16.66
N PRO A 107 21.71 -7.68 17.87
CA PRO A 107 20.63 -7.85 18.84
C PRO A 107 20.05 -6.52 19.36
N LEU A 108 20.77 -5.41 19.19
CA LEU A 108 20.34 -4.08 19.66
C LEU A 108 19.19 -3.50 18.81
N ALA A 109 19.06 -3.92 17.55
CA ALA A 109 18.08 -3.40 16.61
C ALA A 109 16.85 -4.30 16.44
N ARG A 110 16.76 -5.40 17.21
CA ARG A 110 15.63 -6.33 17.20
C ARG A 110 14.30 -5.67 17.60
N GLY A 111 14.36 -4.60 18.40
CA GLY A 111 13.18 -3.80 18.78
C GLY A 111 12.63 -2.92 17.66
N THR A 112 13.45 -2.55 16.67
CA THR A 112 13.05 -1.63 15.59
C THR A 112 11.95 -2.23 14.72
N SER A 113 12.04 -3.52 14.39
CA SER A 113 11.00 -4.19 13.60
C SER A 113 9.68 -4.36 14.36
N PHE A 114 9.74 -4.55 15.68
CA PHE A 114 8.52 -4.62 16.46
C PHE A 114 7.85 -3.24 16.55
N ALA A 115 8.65 -2.18 16.74
CA ALA A 115 8.16 -0.81 16.73
C ALA A 115 7.54 -0.43 15.38
N SER A 116 8.18 -0.77 14.26
CA SER A 116 7.62 -0.49 12.93
C SER A 116 6.31 -1.25 12.67
N LEU A 117 6.22 -2.52 13.09
CA LEU A 117 4.96 -3.29 13.03
C LEU A 117 3.85 -2.66 13.87
N CYS A 118 4.15 -2.20 15.09
CA CYS A 118 3.18 -1.47 15.91
C CYS A 118 2.71 -0.19 15.23
N ILE A 119 3.61 0.59 14.62
CA ILE A 119 3.25 1.81 13.88
C ILE A 119 2.37 1.48 12.67
N CYS A 120 2.70 0.42 11.92
CA CYS A 120 1.87 -0.05 10.81
C CYS A 120 0.45 -0.40 11.25
N LEU A 121 0.30 -1.11 12.38
CA LEU A 121 -1.01 -1.46 12.94
C LEU A 121 -1.78 -0.21 13.39
N LEU A 122 -1.11 0.69 14.12
CA LEU A 122 -1.71 1.93 14.60
C LEU A 122 -2.16 2.84 13.46
N THR A 123 -1.46 2.82 12.32
CA THR A 123 -1.80 3.62 11.13
C THR A 123 -2.87 2.95 10.26
N ALA A 124 -2.88 1.61 10.19
CA ALA A 124 -3.86 0.85 9.41
C ALA A 124 -5.29 1.00 9.95
N MET A 125 -5.45 1.08 11.29
CA MET A 125 -6.76 1.21 11.93
C MET A 125 -7.53 2.47 11.48
N PRO A 126 -7.03 3.70 11.66
CA PRO A 126 -7.74 4.90 11.22
C PRO A 126 -7.90 4.95 9.69
N LEU A 127 -6.94 4.42 8.92
CA LEU A 127 -7.05 4.37 7.46
C LEU A 127 -8.16 3.46 6.98
N SER A 128 -8.35 2.31 7.61
CA SER A 128 -9.46 1.40 7.31
C SER A 128 -10.82 2.02 7.63
N LEU A 129 -10.90 2.84 8.70
CA LEU A 129 -12.09 3.59 9.05
C LEU A 129 -12.42 4.66 8.01
N VAL A 130 -11.43 5.45 7.58
CA VAL A 130 -11.60 6.44 6.51
C VAL A 130 -12.01 5.78 5.19
N ALA A 131 -11.41 4.63 4.85
CA ALA A 131 -11.79 3.86 3.67
C ALA A 131 -13.26 3.40 3.75
N ALA A 132 -13.70 2.90 4.91
CA ALA A 132 -15.09 2.52 5.12
C ALA A 132 -16.05 3.71 4.97
N TYR A 133 -15.72 4.88 5.54
CA TYR A 133 -16.51 6.09 5.33
C TYR A 133 -16.53 6.53 3.86
N SER A 134 -15.39 6.45 3.15
CA SER A 134 -15.33 6.81 1.73
C SER A 134 -16.23 5.90 0.88
N LEU A 135 -16.26 4.60 1.18
CA LEU A 135 -17.12 3.64 0.49
C LEU A 135 -18.60 3.90 0.80
N HIS A 136 -18.92 4.22 2.07
CA HIS A 136 -20.27 4.61 2.47
C HIS A 136 -20.76 5.82 1.66
N TYR A 137 -20.00 6.91 1.61
CA TYR A 137 -20.34 8.09 0.81
C TYR A 137 -20.39 7.81 -0.71
N LEU A 138 -19.52 6.92 -1.21
CA LEU A 138 -19.53 6.51 -2.61
C LEU A 138 -20.82 5.77 -2.97
N VAL A 139 -21.26 4.84 -2.13
CA VAL A 139 -22.53 4.13 -2.33
C VAL A 139 -23.70 5.11 -2.27
N HIS A 140 -23.73 6.01 -1.29
CA HIS A 140 -24.77 7.04 -1.19
C HIS A 140 -24.80 8.01 -2.39
N SER A 141 -23.68 8.22 -3.09
CA SER A 141 -23.62 9.05 -4.29
C SER A 141 -24.27 8.40 -5.52
N CYS A 142 -24.43 7.08 -5.53
CA CYS A 142 -25.16 6.35 -6.57
C CYS A 142 -26.69 6.40 -6.39
N HIS A 143 -27.17 6.88 -5.24
CA HIS A 143 -28.59 7.09 -5.00
C HIS A 143 -29.01 8.49 -5.46
N HIS A 144 -30.19 8.62 -6.07
CA HIS A 144 -30.68 9.91 -6.57
C HIS A 144 -31.02 10.92 -5.45
N PHE A 145 -31.31 10.42 -4.24
CA PHE A 145 -31.63 11.23 -3.07
C PHE A 145 -30.40 11.35 -2.15
N LEU A 146 -29.69 12.47 -2.25
CA LEU A 146 -28.52 12.75 -1.40
C LEU A 146 -28.98 13.43 -0.11
N PRO A 147 -28.78 12.79 1.07
CA PRO A 147 -29.25 13.33 2.35
C PRO A 147 -28.50 14.61 2.79
N TRP A 148 -27.30 14.88 2.26
CA TRP A 148 -26.52 16.08 2.60
C TRP A 148 -26.84 17.31 1.73
N LEU A 149 -27.69 17.17 0.71
CA LEU A 149 -28.08 18.28 -0.16
C LEU A 149 -29.38 18.96 0.31
N HIS A 150 -30.20 18.24 1.07
CA HIS A 150 -31.47 18.74 1.58
C HIS A 150 -31.30 19.20 3.01
N TYR A 151 -31.48 20.50 3.22
CA TYR A 151 -31.67 21.05 4.57
C TYR A 151 -33.09 20.71 5.02
N THR A 152 -33.27 19.54 5.63
CA THR A 152 -34.50 19.24 6.38
C THR A 152 -34.27 19.71 7.81
N ASP A 153 -34.76 20.92 8.12
CA ASP A 153 -35.05 21.32 9.50
C ASP A 153 -35.93 20.24 10.14
N ALA A 154 -35.60 19.89 11.38
CA ALA A 154 -36.44 19.10 12.26
C ALA A 154 -37.77 19.81 12.57
#